data_AF-A0A7C6JR78-F1
#
_entry.id   AF-A0A7C6JR78-F1
#
_cell.length_a   1.000
_cell.length_b   1.000
_cell.length_c   1.000
_cell.angle_alpha   90.00
_cell.angle_beta   90.00
_cell.angle_gamma   90.00
#
_symmetry.space_group_name_H-M   'P 1'
#
loop_
_entity.id
_entity.type
_entity.pdbx_description
1 polymer ?
#
loop_
_entity_poly.entity_id
_entity_poly.type
_entity_poly.pdbx_seq_one_letter_code
_entity_poly.pdbx_strand_id
1 'polypeptide(L)'
;FLDSLGVDSTNKIILHVGGVYGDKKAAIQRFSERYKDLDESIRQRLVIENDDKSYHIGDVLELGARLGMPVVYDNLHNKVNCCDSSKDDFYWVSQCRSLWKQKDGKQKVHYSQQDRLKSAGSHSKSIAINEFLHFFEGLGENKPDIMLEVKDKNLSAVKCINCTTRSPVGK
;
A
#
# COMPACT_ATOMS: atom_id res chain seq x y z
N PHE A 1 7.95 -19.09 -7.11
CA PHE A 1 7.08 -19.31 -5.94
C PHE A 1 5.60 -19.11 -6.30
N LEU A 2 5.14 -17.91 -6.68
CA LEU A 2 3.72 -17.69 -7.02
C LEU A 2 3.24 -18.58 -8.17
N ASP A 3 4.04 -18.77 -9.21
CA ASP A 3 3.68 -19.70 -10.30
C ASP A 3 3.56 -21.16 -9.82
N SER A 4 4.37 -21.55 -8.83
CA SER A 4 4.31 -22.87 -8.20
C SER A 4 3.05 -23.06 -7.34
N LEU A 5 2.45 -21.98 -6.85
CA LEU A 5 1.16 -22.00 -6.18
C LEU A 5 -0.02 -22.00 -7.16
N GLY A 6 0.23 -21.86 -8.47
CA GLY A 6 -0.80 -21.83 -9.50
C GLY A 6 -1.70 -20.59 -9.47
N VAL A 7 -1.27 -19.50 -8.82
CA VAL A 7 -2.07 -18.27 -8.70
C VAL A 7 -1.83 -17.31 -9.87
N ASP A 8 -2.84 -16.58 -10.30
CA ASP A 8 -2.77 -15.65 -11.44
C ASP A 8 -2.07 -14.32 -11.11
N SER A 9 -1.87 -13.46 -12.11
CA SER A 9 -1.16 -12.16 -12.01
C SER A 9 -1.86 -11.09 -11.17
N THR A 10 -3.09 -11.33 -10.67
CA THR A 10 -3.71 -10.45 -9.67
C THR A 10 -3.03 -10.56 -8.32
N ASN A 11 -2.24 -11.62 -8.11
CA ASN A 11 -1.39 -11.81 -6.93
C ASN A 11 -0.08 -11.05 -7.10
N LYS A 12 0.06 -9.96 -6.34
CA LYS A 12 1.11 -8.95 -6.50
C LYS A 12 2.35 -9.21 -5.64
N ILE A 13 3.49 -8.73 -6.14
CA ILE A 13 4.77 -8.62 -5.43
C ILE A 13 4.96 -7.14 -5.13
N ILE A 14 5.06 -6.77 -3.86
CA ILE A 14 5.13 -5.37 -3.42
C ILE A 14 6.57 -5.06 -3.02
N LEU A 15 7.13 -3.99 -3.56
CA LEU A 15 8.47 -3.49 -3.19
C LEU A 15 8.44 -1.97 -3.01
N HIS A 16 9.30 -1.46 -2.12
CA HIS A 16 9.71 -0.06 -2.20
C HIS A 16 10.64 0.18 -3.39
N VAL A 17 10.80 1.44 -3.81
CA VAL A 17 11.67 1.82 -4.93
C VAL A 17 13.15 1.54 -4.62
N GLY A 18 13.54 1.60 -3.34
CA GLY A 18 14.90 1.31 -2.88
C GLY A 18 15.57 2.53 -2.25
N GLY A 19 16.87 2.68 -2.42
CA GLY A 19 17.64 3.81 -1.89
C GLY A 19 17.85 4.94 -2.90
N VAL A 20 18.04 6.17 -2.41
CA VAL A 20 18.37 7.33 -3.27
C VAL A 20 19.83 7.36 -3.73
N TYR A 21 20.75 6.71 -3.00
CA TYR A 21 22.19 6.65 -3.33
C TYR A 21 22.80 8.03 -3.69
N GLY A 22 22.43 9.08 -2.96
CA GLY A 22 22.91 10.46 -3.17
C GLY A 22 22.20 11.25 -4.28
N ASP A 23 21.48 10.57 -5.19
CA ASP A 23 20.72 11.22 -6.27
C ASP A 23 19.42 10.47 -6.56
N LYS A 24 18.31 11.03 -6.06
CA LYS A 24 16.96 10.49 -6.20
C LYS A 24 16.55 10.33 -7.68
N LYS A 25 16.88 11.29 -8.54
CA LYS A 25 16.49 11.26 -9.97
C LYS A 25 17.23 10.14 -10.69
N ALA A 26 18.54 10.01 -10.46
CA ALA A 26 19.33 8.94 -11.02
C ALA A 26 18.88 7.56 -10.50
N ALA A 27 18.50 7.45 -9.23
CA ALA A 27 17.95 6.21 -8.66
C ALA A 27 16.63 5.80 -9.30
N ILE A 28 15.70 6.74 -9.51
CA ILE A 28 14.43 6.51 -10.21
C ILE A 28 14.68 6.05 -11.65
N GLN A 29 15.66 6.64 -12.34
CA GLN A 29 16.03 6.24 -13.69
C GLN A 29 16.57 4.80 -13.71
N ARG A 30 17.47 4.45 -12.80
CA ARG A 30 18.00 3.08 -12.66
C ARG A 30 16.90 2.06 -12.38
N PHE A 31 15.97 2.39 -11.47
CA PHE A 31 14.81 1.53 -11.21
C PHE A 31 14.01 1.28 -12.50
N SER A 32 13.78 2.35 -13.28
CA SER A 32 12.98 2.29 -14.50
C SER A 32 13.65 1.48 -15.62
N GLU A 33 14.97 1.58 -15.74
CA GLU A 33 15.75 0.76 -16.67
C GLU A 33 15.71 -0.71 -16.28
N ARG A 34 15.98 -1.02 -15.01
CA ARG A 34 15.94 -2.40 -14.51
C ARG A 34 14.56 -3.02 -14.56
N TYR A 35 13.51 -2.24 -14.33
CA TYR A 35 12.13 -2.72 -14.47
C TYR A 35 11.83 -3.20 -15.88
N LYS A 36 12.33 -2.51 -16.91
CA LYS A 36 12.15 -2.92 -18.32
C LYS A 36 12.88 -4.23 -18.63
N ASP A 37 13.98 -4.50 -17.94
CA ASP A 37 14.78 -5.72 -18.12
C ASP A 37 14.15 -6.94 -17.42
N LEU A 38 13.12 -6.76 -16.57
CA LEU A 38 12.45 -7.87 -15.89
C LEU A 38 11.60 -8.70 -16.87
N ASP A 39 11.54 -10.00 -16.60
CA ASP A 39 10.62 -10.92 -17.28
C ASP A 39 9.16 -10.46 -17.13
N GLU A 40 8.37 -10.70 -18.18
CA GLU A 40 6.97 -10.27 -18.21
C GLU A 40 6.15 -10.84 -17.05
N SER A 41 6.40 -12.09 -16.64
CA SER A 41 5.74 -12.72 -15.50
C SER A 41 5.98 -11.96 -14.18
N ILE A 42 7.16 -11.35 -14.02
CA ILE A 42 7.50 -10.52 -12.86
C ILE A 42 6.84 -9.15 -13.00
N ARG A 43 6.95 -8.51 -14.17
CA ARG A 43 6.37 -7.18 -14.43
C ARG A 43 4.86 -7.14 -14.20
N GLN A 44 4.14 -8.19 -14.59
CA GLN A 44 2.69 -8.28 -14.38
C GLN A 44 2.27 -8.32 -12.92
N ARG A 45 3.18 -8.70 -12.02
CA ARG A 45 2.93 -8.85 -10.58
C ARG A 45 3.54 -7.74 -9.75
N LEU A 46 4.59 -7.09 -10.24
CA LEU A 46 5.33 -6.11 -9.46
C LEU A 46 4.50 -4.82 -9.30
N VAL A 47 4.35 -4.39 -8.06
CA VAL A 47 3.76 -3.10 -7.67
C VAL A 47 4.71 -2.40 -6.71
N ILE A 48 4.63 -1.07 -6.67
CA ILE A 48 5.48 -0.25 -5.80
C ILE A 48 4.67 0.43 -4.70
N GLU A 49 5.33 0.72 -3.58
CA GLU A 49 4.75 1.32 -2.39
C GLU A 49 5.57 2.53 -1.94
N ASN A 50 4.90 3.59 -1.46
CA ASN A 50 5.56 4.72 -0.82
C ASN A 50 6.24 4.29 0.50
N ASP A 51 7.33 4.97 0.86
CA ASP A 51 8.10 4.66 2.06
C ASP A 51 8.23 5.89 3.00
N ASP A 52 8.76 5.65 4.20
CA ASP A 52 8.86 6.63 5.29
C ASP A 52 10.10 7.54 5.20
N LYS A 53 10.93 7.46 4.15
CA LYS A 53 12.25 8.11 4.12
C LYS A 53 12.62 8.73 2.77
N SER A 54 12.58 7.93 1.73
CA SER A 54 13.17 8.21 0.43
C SER A 54 12.13 8.61 -0.58
N TYR A 55 11.02 7.88 -0.70
CA TYR A 55 10.04 8.04 -1.78
C TYR A 55 8.64 8.21 -1.23
N HIS A 56 8.16 9.46 -1.23
CA HIS A 56 6.79 9.76 -0.79
C HIS A 56 5.78 9.33 -1.87
N ILE A 57 4.47 9.40 -1.55
CA ILE A 57 3.41 8.93 -2.45
C ILE A 57 3.42 9.59 -3.84
N GLY A 58 3.73 10.88 -3.93
CA GLY A 58 3.90 11.57 -5.22
C GLY A 58 5.00 10.99 -6.12
N ASP A 59 6.18 10.65 -5.55
CA ASP A 59 7.30 10.07 -6.31
C ASP A 59 6.89 8.72 -6.94
N VAL A 60 6.23 7.86 -6.14
CA VAL A 60 5.83 6.54 -6.60
C VAL A 60 4.62 6.58 -7.54
N LEU A 61 3.73 7.57 -7.41
CA LEU A 61 2.64 7.80 -8.37
C LEU A 61 3.16 8.24 -9.74
N GLU A 62 4.12 9.17 -9.77
CA GLU A 62 4.76 9.60 -11.03
C GLU A 62 5.46 8.42 -11.70
N LEU A 63 6.24 7.66 -10.93
CA LEU A 63 6.96 6.48 -11.43
C LEU A 63 6.00 5.40 -11.92
N GLY A 64 4.96 5.09 -11.14
CA GLY A 64 3.95 4.09 -11.46
C GLY A 64 3.19 4.45 -12.74
N ALA A 65 2.76 5.71 -12.87
CA ALA A 65 2.11 6.21 -14.08
C ALA A 65 3.03 6.08 -15.31
N ARG A 66 4.30 6.46 -15.18
CA ARG A 66 5.28 6.38 -16.27
C ARG A 66 5.56 4.94 -16.73
N LEU A 67 5.58 3.98 -15.80
CA LEU A 67 5.88 2.58 -16.09
C LEU A 67 4.63 1.72 -16.32
N GLY A 68 3.43 2.28 -16.13
CA GLY A 68 2.17 1.54 -16.19
C GLY A 68 2.02 0.50 -15.07
N MET A 69 2.62 0.77 -13.90
CA MET A 69 2.62 -0.09 -12.73
C MET A 69 1.58 0.38 -11.69
N PRO A 70 0.84 -0.53 -11.04
CA PRO A 70 0.02 -0.18 -9.89
C PRO A 70 0.87 0.30 -8.71
N VAL A 71 0.27 1.16 -7.88
CA VAL A 71 0.88 1.71 -6.66
C VAL A 71 0.04 1.30 -5.45
N VAL A 72 0.71 0.77 -4.42
CA VAL A 72 0.15 0.50 -3.10
C VAL A 72 0.36 1.74 -2.25
N TYR A 73 -0.72 2.21 -1.62
CA TYR A 73 -0.64 3.28 -0.65
C TYR A 73 -0.42 2.72 0.75
N ASP A 74 0.58 3.22 1.47
CA ASP A 74 0.76 3.03 2.91
C ASP A 74 0.53 4.35 3.66
N ASN A 75 -0.42 4.32 4.59
CA ASN A 75 -0.87 5.49 5.33
C ASN A 75 0.16 5.98 6.37
N LEU A 76 0.88 5.07 7.03
CA LEU A 76 1.85 5.43 8.07
C LEU A 76 3.11 6.01 7.43
N HIS A 77 3.59 5.41 6.35
CA HIS A 77 4.67 5.96 5.53
C HIS A 77 4.33 7.36 5.04
N ASN A 78 3.12 7.58 4.50
CA ASN A 78 2.70 8.92 4.07
C ASN A 78 2.57 9.91 5.25
N LYS A 79 2.17 9.45 6.44
CA LYS A 79 2.14 10.29 7.63
C LYS A 79 3.54 10.75 8.07
N VAL A 80 4.56 9.93 7.86
CA VAL A 80 5.96 10.24 8.22
C VAL A 80 6.67 11.02 7.12
N ASN A 81 6.51 10.62 5.87
CA ASN A 81 7.11 11.20 4.68
C ASN A 81 6.01 11.73 3.76
N CYS A 82 5.39 12.82 4.21
CA CYS A 82 4.21 13.39 3.59
C CYS A 82 4.53 14.10 2.28
N CYS A 83 3.81 13.74 1.21
CA CYS A 83 3.92 14.43 -0.08
C CYS A 83 3.24 15.80 -0.08
N ASP A 84 2.00 15.88 0.42
CA ASP A 84 1.21 17.11 0.50
C ASP A 84 0.26 17.00 1.70
N SER A 85 0.47 17.85 2.71
CA SER A 85 -0.29 17.82 3.97
C SER A 85 -1.71 18.35 3.84
N SER A 86 -2.08 18.95 2.70
CA SER A 86 -3.46 19.34 2.40
C SER A 86 -4.33 18.18 1.93
N LYS A 87 -3.73 17.01 1.67
CA LYS A 87 -4.42 15.82 1.15
C LYS A 87 -4.54 14.75 2.24
N ASP A 88 -5.72 14.17 2.35
CA ASP A 88 -5.99 13.06 3.25
C ASP A 88 -5.67 11.70 2.61
N ASP A 89 -5.75 10.65 3.42
CA ASP A 89 -5.52 9.28 2.98
C ASP A 89 -6.48 8.88 1.85
N PHE A 90 -7.74 9.36 1.89
CA PHE A 90 -8.77 9.01 0.91
C PHE A 90 -8.46 9.55 -0.48
N TYR A 91 -7.94 10.78 -0.56
CA TYR A 91 -7.42 11.36 -1.79
C TYR A 91 -6.31 10.48 -2.38
N TRP A 92 -5.31 10.10 -1.58
CA TRP A 92 -4.17 9.30 -2.07
C TRP A 92 -4.57 7.89 -2.47
N VAL A 93 -5.48 7.25 -1.73
CA VAL A 93 -6.07 5.96 -2.12
C VAL A 93 -6.78 6.06 -3.47
N SER A 94 -7.51 7.15 -3.71
CA SER A 94 -8.18 7.42 -4.98
C SER A 94 -7.18 7.64 -6.12
N GLN A 95 -6.11 8.42 -5.90
CA GLN A 95 -5.05 8.61 -6.90
C GLN A 95 -4.38 7.28 -7.27
N CYS A 96 -4.01 6.46 -6.27
CA CYS A 96 -3.43 5.14 -6.52
C CYS A 96 -4.38 4.24 -7.31
N ARG A 97 -5.69 4.28 -7.01
CA ARG A 97 -6.70 3.45 -7.68
C ARG A 97 -6.72 3.64 -9.18
N SER A 98 -6.47 4.86 -9.67
CA SER A 98 -6.41 5.14 -11.11
C SER A 98 -5.33 4.35 -11.86
N LEU A 99 -4.32 3.84 -11.16
CA LEU A 99 -3.24 3.01 -11.71
C LEU A 99 -3.52 1.50 -11.64
N TRP A 100 -4.56 1.07 -10.93
CA TRP A 100 -4.98 -0.33 -10.88
C TRP A 100 -5.97 -0.63 -12.01
N LYS A 101 -5.60 -1.54 -12.91
CA LYS A 101 -6.46 -1.97 -14.02
C LYS A 101 -7.16 -3.27 -13.68
N GLN A 102 -8.15 -3.66 -14.47
CA GLN A 102 -8.87 -4.92 -14.29
C GLN A 102 -7.93 -6.14 -14.22
N LYS A 103 -6.87 -6.17 -15.05
CA LYS A 103 -5.85 -7.22 -15.04
C LYS A 103 -5.03 -7.30 -13.75
N ASP A 104 -5.02 -6.23 -12.96
CA ASP A 104 -4.27 -6.16 -11.70
C ASP A 104 -5.08 -6.68 -10.51
N GLY A 105 -6.37 -6.96 -10.72
CA GLY A 105 -7.29 -7.32 -9.64
C GLY A 105 -7.71 -6.11 -8.81
N LYS A 106 -8.16 -6.41 -7.59
CA LYS A 106 -8.65 -5.39 -6.65
C LYS A 106 -7.48 -4.57 -6.10
N GLN A 107 -7.68 -3.26 -5.95
CA GLN A 107 -6.68 -2.39 -5.34
C GLN A 107 -6.30 -2.90 -3.96
N LYS A 108 -5.00 -2.86 -3.65
CA LYS A 108 -4.46 -3.14 -2.31
C LYS A 108 -3.88 -1.88 -1.67
N VAL A 109 -4.07 -1.75 -0.36
CA VAL A 109 -3.45 -0.72 0.50
C VAL A 109 -2.82 -1.36 1.72
N HIS A 110 -1.81 -0.71 2.28
CA HIS A 110 -1.24 -1.05 3.58
C HIS A 110 -1.76 -0.08 4.63
N TYR A 111 -2.19 -0.63 5.77
CA TYR A 111 -2.69 0.13 6.89
C TYR A 111 -1.90 -0.21 8.14
N SER A 112 -1.34 0.83 8.74
CA SER A 112 -0.50 0.78 9.92
C SER A 112 -0.82 1.95 10.85
N GLN A 113 -0.41 1.80 12.10
CA GLN A 113 -0.52 2.85 13.12
C GLN A 113 0.81 2.98 13.84
N GLN A 114 1.14 4.20 14.24
CA GLN A 114 2.38 4.50 14.96
C GLN A 114 2.39 3.85 16.35
N ASP A 115 3.47 3.15 16.69
CA ASP A 115 3.82 2.84 18.07
C ASP A 115 4.26 4.13 18.76
N ARG A 116 3.42 4.64 19.67
CA ARG A 116 3.62 5.93 20.36
C ARG A 116 4.87 5.96 21.25
N LEU A 117 5.47 4.80 21.54
CA LEU A 117 6.67 4.69 22.37
C LEU A 117 7.96 4.49 21.56
N LYS A 118 7.88 4.48 20.22
CA LYS A 118 9.02 4.22 19.33
C LYS A 118 9.20 5.31 18.29
N SER A 119 10.27 5.22 17.51
CA SER A 119 10.57 6.16 16.42
C SER A 119 9.44 6.20 15.39
N ALA A 120 9.29 7.35 14.72
CA ALA A 120 8.38 7.53 13.60
C ALA A 120 8.51 6.38 12.58
N GLY A 121 7.38 5.90 12.08
CA GLY A 121 7.29 4.74 11.17
C GLY A 121 7.22 3.39 11.88
N SER A 122 7.45 3.31 13.19
CA SER A 122 7.33 2.04 13.92
C SER A 122 5.89 1.58 14.02
N HIS A 123 5.60 0.35 13.58
CA HIS A 123 4.23 -0.20 13.66
C HIS A 123 3.83 -0.51 15.09
N SER A 124 2.59 -0.17 15.42
CA SER A 124 1.95 -0.42 16.71
C SER A 124 1.90 -1.92 17.06
N LYS A 125 1.74 -2.21 18.34
CA LYS A 125 1.60 -3.60 18.81
C LYS A 125 0.29 -4.23 18.34
N SER A 126 -0.78 -3.45 18.29
CA SER A 126 -2.15 -3.85 17.92
C SER A 126 -2.88 -2.66 17.30
N ILE A 127 -3.86 -2.93 16.43
CA ILE A 127 -4.67 -1.89 15.80
C ILE A 127 -5.64 -1.27 16.80
N ALA A 128 -5.53 0.03 17.04
CA ALA A 128 -6.53 0.85 17.70
C ALA A 128 -7.78 0.93 16.82
N ILE A 129 -8.88 0.37 17.31
CA ILE A 129 -10.02 0.04 16.44
C ILE A 129 -10.78 1.26 15.96
N ASN A 130 -10.91 2.31 16.77
CA ASN A 130 -11.65 3.52 16.38
C ASN A 130 -10.96 4.24 15.20
N GLU A 131 -9.63 4.34 15.24
CA GLU A 131 -8.84 4.93 14.14
C GLU A 131 -8.96 4.08 12.86
N PHE A 132 -9.00 2.75 12.99
CA PHE A 132 -9.22 1.86 11.85
C PHE A 132 -10.63 1.97 11.29
N LEU A 133 -11.67 2.03 12.14
CA LEU A 133 -13.06 2.15 11.68
C LEU A 133 -13.28 3.47 10.93
N HIS A 134 -12.72 4.58 11.43
CA HIS A 134 -12.75 5.85 10.71
C HIS A 134 -12.11 5.76 9.31
N PHE A 135 -10.92 5.14 9.21
CA PHE A 135 -10.28 4.88 7.92
C PHE A 135 -11.13 3.97 7.03
N PHE A 136 -11.64 2.86 7.58
CA PHE A 136 -12.43 1.88 6.87
C PHE A 136 -13.72 2.48 6.31
N GLU A 137 -14.46 3.26 7.10
CA GLU A 137 -15.71 3.90 6.69
C GLU A 137 -15.49 4.96 5.61
N GLY A 138 -14.41 5.74 5.72
CA GLY A 138 -14.07 6.78 4.74
C GLY A 138 -13.65 6.26 3.36
N LEU A 139 -13.31 4.97 3.22
CA LEU A 139 -12.94 4.36 1.92
C LEU A 139 -14.11 4.20 0.93
N GLY A 140 -15.35 4.47 1.35
CA GLY A 140 -16.55 4.38 0.49
C GLY A 140 -16.95 2.93 0.18
N GLU A 141 -17.75 2.70 -0.87
CA GLU A 141 -18.29 1.36 -1.19
C GLU A 141 -17.25 0.44 -1.82
N ASN A 142 -16.45 0.95 -2.75
CA ASN A 142 -15.41 0.19 -3.47
C ASN A 142 -14.12 0.13 -2.65
N LYS A 143 -14.17 -0.48 -1.47
CA LYS A 143 -13.01 -0.57 -0.55
C LYS A 143 -11.90 -1.43 -1.16
N PRO A 144 -10.62 -1.01 -1.08
CA PRO A 144 -9.49 -1.85 -1.44
C PRO A 144 -9.36 -3.05 -0.48
N ASP A 145 -8.52 -4.01 -0.84
CA ASP A 145 -8.01 -4.99 0.12
C ASP A 145 -6.99 -4.32 1.04
N ILE A 146 -7.15 -4.49 2.35
CA ILE A 146 -6.35 -3.80 3.37
C ILE A 146 -5.41 -4.82 4.01
N MET A 147 -4.10 -4.63 3.84
CA MET A 147 -3.08 -5.36 4.59
C MET A 147 -2.80 -4.63 5.90
N LEU A 148 -2.99 -5.30 7.03
CA LEU A 148 -2.63 -4.75 8.34
C LEU A 148 -1.17 -5.06 8.63
N GLU A 149 -0.32 -4.04 8.70
CA GLU A 149 1.07 -4.24 9.11
C GLU A 149 1.24 -3.92 10.59
N VAL A 150 0.99 -4.92 11.42
CA VAL A 150 0.91 -4.78 12.88
C VAL A 150 1.59 -5.95 13.56
N LYS A 151 2.16 -5.74 14.76
CA LYS A 151 3.00 -6.77 15.40
C LYS A 151 2.22 -8.00 15.86
N ASP A 152 0.96 -7.85 16.26
CA ASP A 152 0.10 -8.96 16.69
C ASP A 152 -0.64 -9.68 15.54
N LYS A 153 -0.34 -9.29 14.28
CA LYS A 153 -0.75 -9.98 13.05
C LYS A 153 -2.25 -10.32 13.02
N ASN A 154 -2.56 -11.62 13.11
CA ASN A 154 -3.90 -12.16 12.95
C ASN A 154 -4.87 -11.71 14.07
N LEU A 155 -4.37 -11.33 15.25
CA LEU A 155 -5.22 -10.84 16.33
C LEU A 155 -5.90 -9.52 15.94
N SER A 156 -5.14 -8.56 15.40
CA SER A 156 -5.72 -7.33 14.85
C SER A 156 -6.61 -7.61 13.64
N ALA A 157 -6.28 -8.59 12.79
CA ALA A 157 -7.14 -8.95 11.66
C ALA A 157 -8.53 -9.44 12.13
N VAL A 158 -8.58 -10.36 13.09
CA VAL A 158 -9.85 -10.86 13.67
C VAL A 158 -10.63 -9.71 14.32
N LYS A 159 -9.94 -8.83 15.05
CA LYS A 159 -10.54 -7.64 15.65
C LYS A 159 -11.20 -6.74 14.60
N CYS A 160 -10.49 -6.42 13.53
CA CYS A 160 -11.01 -5.60 12.43
C CYS A 160 -12.20 -6.27 11.74
N ILE A 161 -12.13 -7.58 11.48
CA ILE A 161 -13.24 -8.35 10.89
C ILE A 161 -14.48 -8.24 11.78
N ASN A 162 -14.37 -8.55 13.07
CA ASN A 162 -15.50 -8.51 14.00
C ASN A 162 -16.17 -7.13 14.10
N CYS A 163 -15.43 -6.05 13.85
CA CYS A 163 -15.96 -4.69 13.89
C CYS A 163 -16.45 -4.16 12.53
N THR A 164 -16.15 -4.85 11.42
CA THR A 164 -16.51 -4.39 10.05
C THR A 164 -17.53 -5.29 9.36
N THR A 165 -17.63 -6.56 9.75
CA THR A 165 -18.70 -7.44 9.30
C THR A 165 -19.97 -7.11 10.08
N ARG A 166 -21.04 -6.70 9.38
CA ARG A 166 -22.37 -6.62 10.01
C ARG A 166 -22.77 -8.04 10.43
N SER A 167 -23.07 -8.23 11.72
CA SER A 167 -23.82 -9.42 12.13
C SER A 167 -25.13 -9.43 11.33
N PRO A 168 -25.56 -10.56 10.75
CA PRO A 168 -26.94 -10.68 10.32
C PRO A 168 -27.79 -10.51 11.58
N VAL A 169 -28.33 -9.30 11.78
CA VAL A 169 -29.36 -9.07 12.76
C VAL A 169 -30.48 -10.03 12.38
N GLY A 170 -30.78 -10.98 13.27
CA GLY A 170 -31.81 -11.98 13.08
C GLY A 170 -33.09 -11.32 12.59
N LYS A 171 -33.59 -11.80 11.47
CA LYS A 171 -35.03 -11.70 11.17
C LYS A 171 -35.76 -12.73 12.01
#